data_AF-A0A182LZ89-F1
#
_entry.id   AF-A0A182LZ89-F1
#
_cell.length_a   1.000
_cell.length_b   1.000
_cell.length_c   1.000
_cell.angle_alpha   90.00
_cell.angle_beta   90.00
_cell.angle_gamma   90.00
#
_symmetry.space_group_name_H-M   'P 1'
#
loop_
_entity.id
_entity.type
_entity.pdbx_description
1 polymer ?
#
loop_
_entity_poly.entity_id
_entity_poly.type
_entity_poly.pdbx_seq_one_letter_code
_entity_poly.pdbx_strand_id
1 'polypeptide(L)'
;MTDFCELTLETKGYYGVHFSKQLDQITCLVFDMKSLWIEVVPLATLIKRQKEQNPTLDCTEALIDQTLLAGCSANYSADTVDSCVQFAAKYYLNNYPITFKFSLIRATTQEVSHRYIKPLWRTLLRQEAEIRALVEELKRKDIEIAQYQAEGARLNRTTVQTDTFDERKFRQEFPVRLPEESVYVRNLLDSDVHRSILMKILELEQSSGSSDRNNTKLPVSITQHMNSPSRRRKKRATGCRCYKDFDRVRT
;
A
#
# COMPACT_ATOMS: atom_id res chain seq x y z
N MET A 1 0.20 2.78 -6.83
CA MET A 1 -0.88 2.39 -5.92
C MET A 1 -2.01 3.38 -6.21
N THR A 2 -3.15 2.91 -6.71
CA THR A 2 -4.31 3.75 -7.00
C THR A 2 -5.08 3.96 -5.72
N ASP A 3 -5.06 5.18 -5.20
CA ASP A 3 -5.78 5.52 -3.98
C ASP A 3 -7.27 5.63 -4.29
N PHE A 4 -8.05 4.73 -3.70
CA PHE A 4 -9.49 4.86 -3.64
C PHE A 4 -9.80 5.85 -2.54
N CYS A 5 -10.46 6.95 -2.89
CA CYS A 5 -11.06 7.81 -1.89
C CYS A 5 -12.33 7.13 -1.40
N GLU A 6 -12.33 6.68 -0.14
CA GLU A 6 -13.55 6.25 0.53
C GLU A 6 -14.45 7.47 0.66
N LEU A 7 -15.57 7.45 -0.08
CA LEU A 7 -16.58 8.49 0.00
C LEU A 7 -17.82 7.81 0.51
N THR A 8 -18.28 8.16 1.70
CA THR A 8 -19.69 7.96 2.00
C THR A 8 -20.42 9.13 1.35
N LEU A 9 -21.00 8.92 0.16
CA LEU A 9 -21.97 9.91 -0.33
C LEU A 9 -23.14 9.85 0.65
N GLU A 10 -23.19 10.82 1.56
CA GLU A 10 -23.93 10.83 2.85
C GLU A 10 -25.42 10.41 2.75
N THR A 11 -25.97 10.27 1.55
CA THR A 11 -27.38 9.98 1.30
C THR A 11 -27.67 8.84 0.31
N LYS A 12 -26.66 8.21 -0.34
CA LYS A 12 -26.92 7.35 -1.51
C LYS A 12 -26.13 6.04 -1.61
N GLY A 13 -25.38 5.68 -0.56
CA GLY A 13 -24.81 4.34 -0.44
C GLY A 13 -23.68 4.01 -1.41
N TYR A 14 -23.04 5.02 -2.01
CA TYR A 14 -21.77 4.84 -2.71
C TYR A 14 -20.62 5.00 -1.73
N TYR A 15 -19.55 4.22 -1.94
CA TYR A 15 -18.40 4.06 -1.04
C TYR A 15 -17.07 4.49 -1.66
N GLY A 16 -17.00 4.64 -2.98
CA GLY A 16 -15.75 5.06 -3.63
C GLY A 16 -15.95 5.63 -5.02
N VAL A 17 -15.09 6.60 -5.36
CA VAL A 17 -14.91 7.14 -6.71
C VAL A 17 -13.47 6.95 -7.15
N HIS A 18 -13.27 6.73 -8.44
CA HIS A 18 -11.96 6.74 -9.04
C HIS A 18 -11.99 7.45 -10.39
N PHE A 19 -11.00 8.31 -10.61
CA PHE A 19 -10.71 8.88 -11.91
C PHE A 19 -9.34 8.41 -12.38
N SER A 20 -9.24 8.04 -13.64
CA SER A 20 -7.96 7.78 -14.28
C SER A 20 -7.95 8.28 -15.71
N LYS A 21 -6.74 8.54 -16.20
CA LYS A 21 -6.48 8.94 -17.58
C LYS A 21 -5.62 7.88 -18.23
N GLN A 22 -6.07 7.37 -19.37
CA GLN A 22 -5.31 6.45 -20.20
C GLN A 22 -5.34 6.97 -21.64
N LEU A 23 -4.16 7.29 -22.17
CA LEU A 23 -4.02 7.98 -23.45
C LEU A 23 -4.84 9.28 -23.43
N ASP A 24 -5.82 9.42 -24.33
CA ASP A 24 -6.70 10.57 -24.47
C ASP A 24 -8.12 10.31 -23.95
N GLN A 25 -8.24 9.43 -22.95
CA GLN A 25 -9.53 9.06 -22.35
C GLN A 25 -9.50 9.20 -20.83
N ILE A 26 -10.58 9.78 -20.29
CA ILE A 26 -10.86 9.84 -18.87
C ILE A 26 -11.85 8.73 -18.51
N THR A 27 -11.49 7.92 -17.53
CA THR A 27 -12.40 6.94 -16.90
C THR A 27 -12.91 7.54 -15.60
N CYS A 28 -14.22 7.63 -15.45
CA CYS A 28 -14.87 7.84 -14.16
C CYS A 28 -15.50 6.53 -13.70
N LEU A 29 -15.33 6.22 -12.42
CA LEU A 29 -15.80 4.99 -11.83
C LEU A 29 -16.37 5.25 -10.44
N VAL A 30 -17.50 4.62 -10.13
CA VAL A 30 -18.18 4.72 -8.83
C VAL A 30 -18.56 3.31 -8.35
N PHE A 31 -18.50 3.08 -7.03
CA PHE A 31 -18.73 1.79 -6.40
C PHE A 31 -19.65 1.91 -5.17
N ASP A 32 -20.62 1.00 -5.03
CA ASP A 32 -21.62 0.98 -3.94
C ASP A 32 -21.56 -0.28 -3.04
N MET A 33 -20.44 -1.00 -3.03
CA MET A 33 -20.28 -2.33 -2.40
C MET A 33 -21.05 -3.47 -3.06
N LYS A 34 -21.93 -3.21 -4.04
CA LYS A 34 -22.72 -4.25 -4.75
C LYS A 34 -22.45 -4.29 -6.24
N SER A 35 -22.13 -3.16 -6.83
CA SER A 35 -21.98 -2.95 -8.26
C SER A 35 -20.99 -1.85 -8.53
N LEU A 36 -20.52 -1.85 -9.77
CA LEU A 36 -19.54 -0.93 -10.28
C LEU A 36 -20.16 -0.20 -11.45
N TRP A 37 -20.02 1.13 -11.49
CA TRP A 37 -20.46 1.95 -12.60
C TRP A 37 -19.28 2.68 -13.22
N ILE A 38 -19.27 2.74 -14.55
CA ILE A 38 -18.15 3.26 -15.31
C ILE A 38 -18.64 4.10 -16.48
N GLU A 39 -17.92 5.16 -16.77
CA GLU A 39 -17.97 5.86 -18.05
C GLU A 39 -16.53 6.10 -18.50
N VAL A 40 -16.25 5.82 -19.77
CA VAL A 40 -14.99 6.14 -20.43
C VAL A 40 -15.29 7.19 -21.49
N VAL A 41 -14.69 8.38 -21.34
CA VAL A 41 -14.97 9.54 -22.18
C VAL A 41 -13.67 10.05 -22.79
N PRO A 42 -13.61 10.27 -24.12
CA PRO A 42 -12.48 10.97 -24.74
C PRO A 42 -12.30 12.36 -24.13
N LEU A 43 -11.06 12.79 -23.91
CA LEU A 43 -10.74 14.07 -23.29
C LEU A 43 -11.38 15.23 -24.05
N ALA A 44 -11.28 15.21 -25.39
CA ALA A 44 -11.91 16.21 -26.26
C ALA A 44 -13.44 16.28 -26.07
N THR A 45 -14.10 15.15 -25.86
CA THR A 45 -15.55 15.10 -25.58
C THR A 45 -15.85 15.69 -24.21
N LEU A 46 -15.04 15.42 -23.19
CA LEU A 46 -15.22 15.99 -21.85
C LEU A 46 -15.04 17.51 -21.86
N ILE A 47 -14.00 18.02 -22.54
CA ILE A 47 -13.77 19.46 -22.74
C ILE A 47 -14.95 20.10 -23.46
N LYS A 48 -15.45 19.48 -24.53
CA LYS A 48 -16.61 19.96 -25.27
C LYS A 48 -17.86 20.03 -24.38
N ARG A 49 -18.17 18.96 -23.65
CA ARG A 49 -19.30 18.91 -22.70
C ARG A 49 -19.19 20.02 -21.67
N GLN A 50 -17.97 20.27 -21.16
CA GLN A 50 -17.74 21.32 -20.17
C GLN A 50 -17.95 22.72 -20.75
N LYS A 51 -17.47 22.97 -21.98
CA LYS A 51 -17.65 24.24 -22.68
C LYS A 51 -19.13 24.51 -23.02
N GLU A 52 -19.88 23.48 -23.36
CA GLU A 52 -21.33 23.59 -23.58
C GLU A 52 -22.10 23.91 -22.29
N GLN A 53 -21.67 23.34 -21.15
CA GLN A 53 -22.30 23.60 -19.85
C GLN A 53 -21.91 24.96 -19.25
N ASN A 54 -20.65 25.38 -19.45
CA ASN A 54 -20.12 26.63 -18.92
C ASN A 54 -19.34 27.37 -20.02
N PRO A 55 -20.01 28.13 -20.90
CA PRO A 55 -19.37 28.81 -22.04
C PRO A 55 -18.26 29.79 -21.66
N THR A 56 -18.28 30.30 -20.43
CA THR A 56 -17.27 31.23 -19.90
C THR A 56 -16.01 30.55 -19.38
N LEU A 57 -16.07 29.24 -19.12
CA LEU A 57 -14.95 28.46 -18.60
C LEU A 57 -14.11 27.93 -19.77
N ASP A 58 -12.84 28.30 -19.79
CA ASP A 58 -11.88 27.68 -20.70
C ASP A 58 -11.41 26.34 -20.11
N CYS A 59 -12.12 25.26 -20.47
CA CYS A 59 -11.78 23.92 -20.00
C CYS A 59 -10.57 23.38 -20.77
N THR A 60 -9.42 23.37 -20.12
CA THR A 60 -8.16 22.81 -20.67
C THR A 60 -7.87 21.42 -20.10
N GLU A 61 -6.98 20.69 -20.77
CA GLU A 61 -6.45 19.42 -20.23
C GLU A 61 -5.77 19.62 -18.86
N ALA A 62 -5.02 20.72 -18.70
CA ALA A 62 -4.38 21.06 -17.44
C ALA A 62 -5.39 21.24 -16.29
N LEU A 63 -6.57 21.81 -16.59
CA LEU A 63 -7.65 21.96 -15.62
C LEU A 63 -8.20 20.60 -15.16
N ILE A 64 -8.36 19.67 -16.10
CA ILE A 64 -8.81 18.30 -15.83
C ILE A 64 -7.79 17.57 -14.96
N ASP A 65 -6.51 17.67 -15.32
CA ASP A 65 -5.41 17.06 -14.57
C ASP A 65 -5.33 17.63 -13.14
N GLN A 66 -5.50 18.96 -12.96
CA GLN A 66 -5.53 19.63 -11.66
C GLN A 66 -6.78 19.35 -10.82
N THR A 67 -7.84 18.77 -11.39
CA THR A 67 -9.10 18.52 -10.66
C THR A 67 -9.35 17.04 -10.46
N LEU A 68 -9.75 16.35 -11.53
CA LEU A 68 -10.16 14.95 -11.50
C LEU A 68 -8.98 14.03 -11.15
N LEU A 69 -7.77 14.35 -11.60
CA LEU A 69 -6.61 13.46 -11.48
C LEU A 69 -5.64 13.82 -10.35
N ALA A 70 -5.66 15.06 -9.86
CA ALA A 70 -4.77 15.51 -8.78
C ALA A 70 -5.22 15.09 -7.36
N GLY A 71 -6.35 14.39 -7.23
CA GLY A 71 -6.90 14.00 -5.92
C GLY A 71 -7.42 15.18 -5.10
N CYS A 72 -7.79 16.29 -5.75
CA CYS A 72 -8.33 17.45 -5.06
C CYS A 72 -9.68 17.14 -4.38
N SER A 73 -9.92 17.79 -3.24
CA SER A 73 -11.21 17.70 -2.55
C SER A 73 -12.33 18.23 -3.43
N ALA A 74 -13.28 17.37 -3.76
CA ALA A 74 -14.48 17.72 -4.52
C ALA A 74 -15.74 17.40 -3.71
N ASN A 75 -16.82 18.09 -4.02
CA ASN A 75 -18.16 17.73 -3.58
C ASN A 75 -18.77 16.82 -4.63
N TYR A 76 -19.13 15.61 -4.22
CA TYR A 76 -19.63 14.59 -5.13
C TYR A 76 -21.14 14.40 -4.93
N SER A 77 -21.83 14.13 -6.04
CA SER A 77 -23.24 13.76 -6.04
C SER A 77 -23.47 12.67 -7.08
N ALA A 78 -24.38 11.76 -6.78
CA ALA A 78 -24.72 10.64 -7.65
C ALA A 78 -26.23 10.47 -7.65
N ASP A 79 -26.86 10.17 -8.78
CA ASP A 79 -28.30 9.90 -8.87
C ASP A 79 -28.54 8.74 -9.81
N THR A 80 -29.35 7.76 -9.39
CA THR A 80 -29.69 6.64 -10.26
C THR A 80 -30.91 7.02 -11.09
N VAL A 81 -30.75 7.08 -12.41
CA VAL A 81 -31.79 7.43 -13.39
C VAL A 81 -31.71 6.42 -14.54
N ASP A 82 -32.81 5.75 -14.86
CA ASP A 82 -32.91 4.79 -15.97
C ASP A 82 -31.80 3.73 -16.00
N SER A 83 -31.52 3.12 -14.84
CA SER A 83 -30.45 2.12 -14.65
C SER A 83 -29.01 2.64 -14.87
N CYS A 84 -28.85 3.94 -15.06
CA CYS A 84 -27.56 4.63 -15.12
C CYS A 84 -27.33 5.44 -13.84
N VAL A 85 -26.07 5.76 -13.54
CA VAL A 85 -25.72 6.67 -12.45
C VAL A 85 -25.26 7.99 -13.04
N GLN A 86 -26.06 9.03 -12.83
CA GLN A 86 -25.71 10.40 -13.12
C GLN A 86 -24.82 10.91 -11.99
N PHE A 87 -23.52 10.98 -12.26
CA PHE A 87 -22.52 11.36 -11.28
C PHE A 87 -22.00 12.77 -11.58
N ALA A 88 -21.82 13.57 -10.54
CA ALA A 88 -21.28 14.92 -10.67
C ALA A 88 -20.21 15.19 -9.60
N ALA A 89 -19.06 15.68 -10.06
CA ALA A 89 -17.93 16.09 -9.23
C ALA A 89 -17.76 17.61 -9.31
N LYS A 90 -17.99 18.29 -8.19
CA LYS A 90 -17.93 19.74 -8.08
C LYS A 90 -16.68 20.17 -7.30
N TYR A 91 -15.78 20.83 -8.00
CA TYR A 91 -14.56 21.42 -7.49
C TYR A 91 -14.72 22.93 -7.31
N TYR A 92 -13.92 23.51 -6.44
CA TYR A 92 -13.78 24.96 -6.31
C TYR A 92 -12.31 25.33 -6.54
N LEU A 93 -12.00 25.89 -7.71
CA LEU A 93 -10.66 26.40 -8.02
C LEU A 93 -10.68 27.91 -7.91
N ASN A 94 -9.87 28.49 -7.02
CA ASN A 94 -9.82 29.94 -6.78
C ASN A 94 -11.22 30.56 -6.57
N ASN A 95 -12.07 29.88 -5.77
CA ASN A 95 -13.47 30.21 -5.52
C ASN A 95 -14.41 30.14 -6.75
N TYR A 96 -13.94 29.62 -7.89
CA TYR A 96 -14.75 29.37 -9.06
C TYR A 96 -15.26 27.91 -9.06
N PRO A 97 -16.58 27.67 -9.08
CA PRO A 97 -17.14 26.33 -9.08
C PRO A 97 -17.01 25.68 -10.46
N ILE A 98 -16.39 24.50 -10.51
CA ILE A 98 -16.28 23.68 -11.73
C ILE A 98 -16.96 22.37 -11.44
N THR A 99 -17.98 22.03 -12.23
CA THR A 99 -18.70 20.76 -12.08
C THR A 99 -18.50 19.93 -13.33
N PHE A 100 -17.98 18.71 -13.15
CA PHE A 100 -17.93 17.68 -14.19
C PHE A 100 -19.09 16.71 -14.00
N LYS A 101 -19.78 16.37 -15.08
CA LYS A 101 -20.91 15.42 -15.06
C LYS A 101 -20.59 14.20 -15.90
N PHE A 102 -20.97 13.04 -15.38
CA PHE A 102 -20.75 11.72 -15.95
C PHE A 102 -22.08 10.94 -15.95
N SER A 103 -22.30 10.17 -17.00
CA SER A 103 -23.43 9.26 -17.14
C SER A 103 -22.88 7.84 -17.14
N LEU A 104 -22.77 7.26 -15.94
CA LEU A 104 -22.12 5.98 -15.73
C LEU A 104 -23.11 4.83 -15.99
N ILE A 105 -22.64 3.81 -16.69
CA ILE A 105 -23.38 2.55 -16.89
C ILE A 105 -22.81 1.46 -16.01
N ARG A 106 -23.58 0.42 -15.74
CA ARG A 106 -23.11 -0.72 -14.96
C ARG A 106 -21.95 -1.40 -15.70
N ALA A 107 -20.84 -1.60 -15.00
CA ALA A 107 -19.66 -2.25 -15.55
C ALA A 107 -19.96 -3.73 -15.86
N THR A 108 -19.35 -4.22 -16.93
CA THR A 108 -19.38 -5.63 -17.32
C THR A 108 -18.60 -6.48 -16.32
N THR A 109 -18.90 -7.78 -16.27
CA THR A 109 -18.14 -8.74 -15.44
C THR A 109 -16.65 -8.73 -15.76
N GLN A 110 -16.27 -8.52 -17.02
CA GLN A 110 -14.87 -8.42 -17.43
C GLN A 110 -14.20 -7.16 -16.85
N GLU A 111 -14.88 -6.01 -16.88
CA GLU A 111 -14.36 -4.78 -16.28
C GLU A 111 -14.22 -4.89 -14.76
N VAL A 112 -15.23 -5.46 -14.08
CA VAL A 112 -15.15 -5.74 -12.64
C VAL A 112 -13.97 -6.67 -12.34
N SER A 113 -13.82 -7.73 -13.13
CA SER A 113 -12.72 -8.69 -12.95
C SER A 113 -11.36 -8.02 -13.13
N HIS A 114 -11.17 -7.26 -14.20
CA HIS A 114 -9.88 -6.63 -14.53
C HIS A 114 -9.53 -5.48 -13.59
N ARG A 115 -10.50 -4.64 -13.19
CA ARG A 115 -10.26 -3.43 -12.40
C ARG A 115 -10.27 -3.67 -10.89
N TYR A 116 -10.96 -4.69 -10.41
CA TYR A 116 -11.09 -4.96 -8.97
C TYR A 116 -10.64 -6.35 -8.58
N ILE A 117 -11.28 -7.40 -9.11
CA ILE A 117 -11.06 -8.76 -8.60
C ILE A 117 -9.61 -9.17 -8.78
N LYS A 118 -9.05 -9.05 -9.98
CA LYS A 118 -7.65 -9.38 -10.25
C LYS A 118 -6.69 -8.52 -9.41
N PRO A 119 -6.77 -7.17 -9.37
CA PRO A 119 -5.93 -6.35 -8.50
C PRO A 119 -6.02 -6.66 -7.00
N LEU A 120 -7.21 -6.97 -6.49
CA LEU A 120 -7.41 -7.37 -5.09
C LEU A 120 -6.69 -8.68 -4.79
N TRP A 121 -6.84 -9.69 -5.66
CA TRP A 121 -6.09 -10.95 -5.51
C TRP A 121 -4.57 -10.76 -5.60
N ARG A 122 -4.09 -9.90 -6.52
CA ARG A 122 -2.66 -9.57 -6.61
C ARG A 122 -2.15 -8.89 -5.33
N THR A 123 -2.95 -7.99 -4.76
CA THR A 123 -2.61 -7.29 -3.51
C THR A 123 -2.57 -8.27 -2.34
N LEU A 124 -3.57 -9.13 -2.23
CA LEU A 124 -3.64 -10.18 -1.22
C LEU A 124 -2.44 -11.14 -1.30
N LEU A 125 -2.08 -11.58 -2.51
CA LEU A 125 -0.91 -12.44 -2.73
C LEU A 125 0.41 -11.74 -2.36
N ARG A 126 0.55 -10.46 -2.68
CA ARG A 126 1.70 -9.66 -2.27
C ARG A 126 1.80 -9.54 -0.75
N GLN A 127 0.69 -9.21 -0.09
CA GLN A 127 0.62 -9.11 1.36
C GLN A 127 0.96 -10.44 2.04
N GLU A 128 0.50 -11.56 1.49
CA GLU A 128 0.87 -12.86 2.01
C GLU A 128 2.36 -13.18 1.81
N ALA A 129 2.93 -12.85 0.64
CA ALA A 129 4.37 -13.00 0.43
C ALA A 129 5.18 -12.15 1.45
N GLU A 130 4.73 -10.93 1.73
CA GLU A 130 5.33 -10.05 2.75
C GLU A 130 5.22 -10.65 4.16
N ILE A 131 4.06 -11.18 4.54
CA ILE A 131 3.86 -11.84 5.85
C ILE A 131 4.83 -13.02 6.02
N ARG A 132 4.96 -13.88 4.99
CA ARG A 132 5.91 -15.01 5.04
C ARG A 132 7.36 -14.55 5.13
N ALA A 133 7.73 -13.53 4.37
CA ALA A 133 9.08 -12.98 4.41
C ALA A 133 9.41 -12.43 5.81
N LEU A 134 8.45 -11.74 6.44
CA LEU A 134 8.60 -11.23 7.82
C LEU A 134 8.71 -12.37 8.85
N VAL A 135 7.94 -13.44 8.70
CA VAL A 135 8.03 -14.64 9.56
C VAL A 135 9.42 -15.27 9.48
N GLU A 136 9.96 -15.44 8.28
CA GLU A 136 11.31 -16.01 8.10
C GLU A 136 12.40 -15.05 8.62
N GLU A 137 12.23 -13.75 8.45
CA GLU A 137 13.13 -12.74 9.00
C GLU A 137 13.15 -12.78 10.53
N LEU A 138 11.99 -12.90 11.19
CA LEU A 138 11.90 -13.03 12.64
C LEU A 138 12.60 -14.29 13.14
N LYS A 139 12.38 -15.44 12.50
CA LYS A 139 13.09 -16.69 12.83
C LYS A 139 14.61 -16.54 12.68
N ARG A 140 15.07 -15.88 11.62
CA ARG A 140 16.49 -15.60 11.40
C ARG A 140 17.07 -14.73 12.52
N LYS A 141 16.33 -13.71 12.95
CA LYS A 141 16.73 -12.83 14.05
C LYS A 141 16.78 -13.56 15.39
N ASP A 142 15.87 -14.49 15.65
CA ASP A 142 15.92 -15.32 16.85
C ASP A 142 17.17 -16.21 16.89
N ILE A 143 17.57 -16.79 15.75
CA ILE A 143 18.83 -17.56 15.64
C ILE A 143 20.04 -16.66 15.92
N GLU A 144 20.07 -15.45 15.36
CA GLU A 144 21.13 -14.46 15.58
C GLU A 144 21.24 -14.07 17.07
N ILE A 145 20.10 -13.81 17.73
CA ILE A 145 20.05 -13.50 19.16
C ILE A 145 20.56 -14.68 20.00
N ALA A 146 20.12 -15.91 19.69
CA ALA A 146 20.57 -17.12 20.38
C ALA A 146 22.08 -17.33 20.23
N GLN A 147 22.63 -17.06 19.04
CA GLN A 147 24.07 -17.11 18.79
C GLN A 147 24.83 -16.10 19.65
N TYR A 148 24.39 -14.83 19.69
CA TYR A 148 25.03 -13.83 20.56
C TYR A 148 25.04 -14.24 22.03
N GLN A 149 23.95 -14.82 22.52
CA GLN A 149 23.87 -15.32 23.89
C GLN A 149 24.84 -16.49 24.12
N ALA A 150 24.96 -17.42 23.16
CA ALA A 150 25.88 -18.54 23.23
C ALA A 150 27.36 -18.10 23.23
N GLU A 151 27.69 -17.02 22.52
CA GLU A 151 29.01 -16.38 22.50
C GLU A 151 29.30 -15.55 23.77
N GLY A 152 28.35 -15.47 24.70
CA GLY A 152 28.51 -14.80 25.99
C GLY A 152 28.11 -13.33 26.00
N ALA A 153 27.50 -12.82 24.93
CA ALA A 153 26.93 -11.47 24.93
C ALA A 153 25.81 -11.37 25.97
N ARG A 154 25.81 -10.26 26.72
CA ARG A 154 24.79 -9.96 27.74
C ARG A 154 24.11 -8.64 27.42
N LEU A 155 22.80 -8.62 27.54
CA LEU A 155 22.01 -7.39 27.38
C LEU A 155 22.26 -6.46 28.58
N ASN A 156 22.58 -5.20 28.31
CA ASN A 156 22.68 -4.16 29.35
C ASN A 156 21.31 -3.69 29.84
N ARG A 157 20.26 -3.82 29.02
CA ARG A 157 18.87 -3.47 29.35
C ARG A 157 18.02 -4.72 29.15
N THR A 158 17.43 -5.24 30.22
CA THR A 158 16.56 -6.43 30.14
C THR A 158 15.21 -6.12 29.50
N THR A 159 14.78 -4.86 29.50
CA THR A 159 13.51 -4.42 28.91
C THR A 159 13.45 -4.54 27.38
N VAL A 160 14.58 -4.74 26.70
CA VAL A 160 14.63 -4.94 25.24
C VAL A 160 14.72 -6.41 24.85
N GLN A 161 14.76 -7.32 25.83
CA GLN A 161 14.72 -8.74 25.57
C GLN A 161 13.34 -9.12 25.03
N THR A 162 13.32 -9.76 23.88
CA THR A 162 12.11 -10.30 23.25
C THR A 162 12.03 -11.81 23.48
N ASP A 163 10.80 -12.33 23.57
CA ASP A 163 10.57 -13.77 23.51
C ASP A 163 10.81 -14.29 22.08
N THR A 164 11.17 -15.57 21.96
CA THR A 164 11.30 -16.24 20.65
C THR A 164 9.97 -16.22 19.91
N PHE A 165 10.01 -15.87 18.64
CA PHE A 165 8.82 -15.76 17.82
C PHE A 165 8.16 -17.13 17.60
N ASP A 166 6.86 -17.21 17.91
CA ASP A 166 6.02 -18.38 17.64
C ASP A 166 4.84 -17.95 16.74
N GLU A 167 4.90 -18.37 15.48
CA GLU A 167 3.89 -18.02 14.48
C GLU A 167 2.49 -18.49 14.86
N ARG A 168 2.36 -19.66 15.53
CA ARG A 168 1.05 -20.20 15.91
C ARG A 168 0.43 -19.36 17.01
N LYS A 169 1.21 -19.00 18.03
CA LYS A 169 0.76 -18.10 19.10
C LYS A 169 0.40 -16.72 18.56
N PHE A 170 1.26 -16.15 17.72
CA PHE A 170 0.99 -14.86 17.08
C PHE A 170 -0.34 -14.86 16.31
N ARG A 171 -0.61 -15.90 15.50
CA ARG A 171 -1.88 -16.03 14.75
C ARG A 171 -3.10 -16.22 15.66
N GLN A 172 -2.93 -16.80 16.85
CA GLN A 172 -4.00 -16.96 17.84
C GLN A 172 -4.30 -15.64 18.58
N GLU A 173 -3.27 -14.88 18.91
CA GLU A 173 -3.38 -13.56 19.56
C GLU A 173 -3.93 -12.49 18.59
N PHE A 174 -3.56 -12.59 17.31
CA PHE A 174 -3.99 -11.67 16.25
C PHE A 174 -4.81 -12.40 15.17
N PRO A 175 -6.02 -12.90 15.49
CA PRO A 175 -6.83 -13.61 14.53
C PRO A 175 -7.39 -12.67 13.46
N VAL A 176 -7.22 -13.04 12.19
CA VAL A 176 -7.93 -12.37 11.08
C VAL A 176 -9.39 -12.82 11.12
N ARG A 177 -10.29 -11.91 11.48
CA ARG A 177 -11.74 -12.18 11.48
C ARG A 177 -12.28 -11.95 10.08
N LEU A 178 -12.73 -13.03 9.43
CA LEU A 178 -13.44 -12.97 8.16
C LEU A 178 -14.93 -13.29 8.39
N PRO A 179 -15.86 -12.75 7.57
CA PRO A 179 -17.26 -13.14 7.61
C PRO A 179 -17.45 -14.65 7.39
N GLU A 180 -18.46 -15.25 8.02
CA GLU A 180 -18.73 -16.70 7.91
C GLU A 180 -19.04 -17.16 6.47
N GLU A 181 -19.60 -16.27 5.66
CA GLU A 181 -19.94 -16.48 4.25
C GLU A 181 -18.74 -16.33 3.31
N SER A 182 -17.55 -16.01 3.84
CA SER A 182 -16.37 -15.84 3.01
C SER A 182 -15.85 -17.20 2.52
N VAL A 183 -15.42 -17.22 1.26
CA VAL A 183 -14.57 -18.32 0.77
C VAL A 183 -13.37 -18.42 1.71
N TYR A 184 -12.97 -19.63 2.09
CA TYR A 184 -11.76 -19.85 2.88
C TYR A 184 -10.51 -19.51 2.06
N VAL A 185 -10.29 -18.21 1.85
CA VAL A 185 -9.17 -17.64 1.10
C VAL A 185 -7.86 -18.16 1.65
N ARG A 186 -7.76 -18.35 2.97
CA ARG A 186 -6.59 -18.94 3.62
C ARG A 186 -6.26 -20.33 3.08
N ASN A 187 -7.25 -21.21 2.88
CA ASN A 187 -7.03 -22.54 2.32
C ASN A 187 -6.53 -22.49 0.86
N LEU A 188 -6.92 -21.46 0.11
CA LEU A 188 -6.42 -21.23 -1.25
C LEU A 188 -4.96 -20.75 -1.25
N LEU A 189 -4.55 -19.97 -0.24
CA LEU A 189 -3.20 -19.40 -0.12
C LEU A 189 -2.18 -20.35 0.52
N ASP A 190 -2.64 -21.18 1.46
CA ASP A 190 -1.81 -22.18 2.16
C ASP A 190 -1.39 -23.33 1.22
N SER A 191 -2.21 -23.65 0.22
CA SER A 191 -1.87 -24.64 -0.81
C SER A 191 -0.95 -24.06 -1.88
N ASP A 192 0.26 -24.60 -1.99
CA ASP A 192 1.22 -24.22 -3.04
C ASP A 192 0.68 -24.43 -4.46
N VAL A 193 -0.13 -25.47 -4.67
CA VAL A 193 -0.75 -25.78 -5.96
C VAL A 193 -1.78 -24.72 -6.33
N HIS A 194 -2.71 -24.40 -5.41
CA HIS A 194 -3.74 -23.38 -5.65
C HIS A 194 -3.12 -22.00 -5.85
N ARG A 195 -2.11 -21.65 -5.04
CA ARG A 195 -1.37 -20.39 -5.20
C ARG A 195 -0.70 -20.31 -6.57
N SER A 196 -0.04 -21.38 -7.03
CA SER A 196 0.64 -21.40 -8.33
C SER A 196 -0.34 -21.21 -9.49
N ILE A 197 -1.51 -21.85 -9.43
CA ILE A 197 -2.57 -21.67 -10.43
C ILE A 197 -3.08 -20.21 -10.41
N LEU A 198 -3.33 -19.67 -9.22
CA LEU A 198 -3.82 -18.29 -9.07
C LEU A 198 -2.81 -17.26 -9.60
N MET A 199 -1.52 -17.42 -9.30
CA MET A 199 -0.44 -16.58 -9.83
C MET A 199 -0.44 -16.59 -11.37
N LYS A 200 -0.62 -17.78 -11.99
CA LYS A 200 -0.72 -17.93 -13.44
C LYS A 200 -1.94 -17.22 -14.04
N ILE A 201 -3.11 -17.36 -13.41
CA ILE A 201 -4.36 -16.69 -13.85
C ILE A 201 -4.25 -15.16 -13.76
N LEU A 202 -3.49 -14.68 -12.77
CA LEU A 202 -3.27 -13.25 -12.54
C LEU A 202 -2.09 -12.70 -13.35
N GLU A 203 -1.45 -13.52 -14.18
CA GLU A 203 -0.29 -13.16 -15.00
C GLU A 203 0.86 -12.57 -14.15
N LEU A 204 1.06 -13.12 -12.94
CA LEU A 204 2.18 -12.75 -12.08
C LEU A 204 3.37 -13.65 -12.38
N GLU A 205 4.49 -13.07 -12.80
CA GLU A 205 5.74 -13.81 -12.97
C GLU A 205 6.32 -14.19 -11.60
N GLN A 206 6.81 -15.43 -11.48
CA GLN A 206 7.71 -15.78 -10.40
C GLN A 206 9.08 -15.21 -10.74
N SER A 207 9.59 -14.29 -9.93
CA SER A 207 11.02 -14.00 -9.91
C SER A 207 11.74 -15.23 -9.34
N SER A 208 11.85 -16.29 -10.13
CA SER A 208 12.80 -17.36 -9.84
C SER A 208 14.18 -16.74 -9.95
N GLY A 209 14.84 -16.53 -8.82
CA GLY A 209 16.27 -16.24 -8.80
C GLY A 209 16.99 -17.35 -9.54
N SER A 210 17.50 -17.05 -10.73
CA SER A 210 18.41 -17.93 -11.45
C SER A 210 19.71 -17.99 -10.67
N SER A 211 19.89 -19.07 -9.90
CA SER A 211 21.21 -19.54 -9.52
C SER A 211 21.85 -20.15 -10.76
N ASP A 212 22.36 -19.31 -11.66
CA ASP A 212 23.29 -19.75 -12.69
C ASP A 212 24.67 -19.90 -12.06
N ARG A 213 24.92 -21.13 -11.61
CA ARG A 213 26.28 -21.66 -11.47
C ARG A 213 26.91 -21.66 -12.86
N ASN A 214 27.78 -20.70 -13.14
CA ASN A 214 28.83 -20.90 -14.14
C ASN A 214 30.19 -20.49 -13.60
N ASN A 215 31.04 -21.52 -13.53
CA ASN A 215 32.48 -21.45 -13.31
C ASN A 215 33.11 -20.33 -14.14
N THR A 216 33.83 -19.42 -13.49
CA THR A 216 34.99 -18.81 -14.14
C THR A 216 36.11 -18.70 -13.13
N LYS A 217 37.25 -19.26 -13.53
CA LYS A 217 38.46 -19.48 -12.75
C LYS A 217 39.00 -18.18 -12.15
N LEU A 218 39.39 -18.28 -10.89
CA LEU A 218 40.33 -17.37 -10.22
C LEU A 218 41.67 -17.29 -10.99
N PRO A 219 42.32 -16.12 -10.99
CA PRO A 219 43.75 -16.02 -10.85
C PRO A 219 44.12 -15.65 -9.40
N VAL A 220 44.70 -16.63 -8.72
CA VAL A 220 45.73 -16.55 -7.65
C VAL A 220 46.86 -15.60 -8.13
N SER A 221 47.55 -14.75 -7.38
CA SER A 221 47.63 -14.31 -5.98
C SER A 221 48.46 -13.01 -5.97
N ILE A 222 48.44 -12.22 -4.89
CA ILE A 222 49.65 -11.83 -4.16
C ILE A 222 49.24 -11.34 -2.76
N THR A 223 49.92 -11.93 -1.79
CA THR A 223 49.87 -11.80 -0.33
C THR A 223 50.44 -10.47 0.16
N GLN A 224 49.92 -9.96 1.29
CA GLN A 224 50.65 -9.39 2.46
C GLN A 224 49.63 -8.66 3.39
N HIS A 225 49.19 -9.23 4.52
CA HIS A 225 49.82 -9.30 5.85
C HIS A 225 49.89 -7.94 6.61
N MET A 226 49.06 -7.85 7.66
CA MET A 226 49.19 -7.08 8.92
C MET A 226 49.13 -5.54 8.91
N ASN A 227 48.17 -4.97 9.65
CA ASN A 227 48.42 -4.39 10.99
C ASN A 227 47.19 -3.70 11.61
N SER A 228 47.14 -3.79 12.95
CA SER A 228 46.14 -3.32 13.91
C SER A 228 45.86 -1.80 13.91
N PRO A 229 44.71 -1.35 14.43
CA PRO A 229 44.43 0.07 14.64
C PRO A 229 45.27 0.66 15.79
N SER A 230 45.84 1.83 15.53
CA SER A 230 46.77 2.55 16.39
C SER A 230 46.09 3.27 17.57
N ARG A 231 46.92 3.58 18.57
CA ARG A 231 46.61 4.01 19.93
C ARG A 231 46.08 5.45 20.06
N ARG A 232 45.17 5.62 21.04
CA ARG A 232 45.05 6.68 22.07
C ARG A 232 45.56 8.10 21.77
N ARG A 233 44.68 9.08 22.02
CA ARG A 233 45.04 10.27 22.83
C ARG A 233 44.02 10.56 23.92
N LYS A 234 44.50 10.50 25.17
CA LYS A 234 43.85 10.96 26.41
C LYS A 234 43.74 12.49 26.41
N LYS A 235 42.63 13.03 26.90
CA LYS A 235 42.62 14.28 27.68
C LYS A 235 41.86 14.03 28.99
N ARG A 236 42.58 14.26 30.10
CA ARG A 236 42.04 14.38 31.47
C ARG A 236 41.76 15.86 31.73
N ALA A 237 40.67 16.15 32.44
CA ALA A 237 40.60 17.19 33.48
C ALA A 237 39.42 16.80 34.40
N THR A 238 39.63 16.16 35.55
CA THR A 238 39.72 16.75 36.91
C THR A 238 38.72 17.87 37.19
N GLY A 239 37.83 17.64 38.17
CA GLY A 239 37.02 18.68 38.79
C GLY A 239 35.87 18.12 39.65
N CYS A 240 36.20 17.64 40.86
CA CYS A 240 35.23 17.35 41.93
C CYS A 240 34.39 18.58 42.30
N ARG A 241 33.11 18.38 42.66
CA ARG A 241 32.62 18.60 44.04
C ARG A 241 31.15 18.21 44.20
N CYS A 242 30.92 17.42 45.24
CA CYS A 242 29.64 17.16 45.88
C CYS A 242 29.05 18.43 46.50
N TYR A 243 27.71 18.48 46.62
CA TYR A 243 26.91 18.80 47.82
C TYR A 243 25.46 18.40 47.43
N LYS A 244 24.77 17.44 48.06
CA LYS A 244 24.05 17.53 49.36
C LYS A 244 23.19 18.79 49.43
N ASP A 245 21.93 18.82 49.83
CA ASP A 245 20.96 17.88 50.40
C ASP A 245 19.60 18.66 50.39
N PHE A 246 18.54 18.01 50.87
CA PHE A 246 17.27 18.58 51.39
C PHE A 246 16.26 19.12 50.34
N ASP A 247 14.95 18.97 50.47
CA ASP A 247 14.05 18.10 51.25
C ASP A 247 12.62 18.52 50.83
N ARG A 248 11.68 17.57 50.93
CA ARG A 248 10.33 17.76 51.50
C ARG A 248 9.22 18.63 50.84
N VAL A 249 8.02 18.06 51.03
CA VAL A 249 6.65 18.65 51.13
C VAL A 249 5.87 18.73 49.80
N ARG A 250 4.96 17.77 49.55
CA ARG A 250 3.50 17.84 49.81
C ARG A 250 2.82 19.05 49.16
N THR A 251 2.08 18.80 48.09
CA THR A 251 0.59 18.82 48.03
C THR A 251 0.16 18.19 46.72
#